data_AF-A0A2N4UF79-F1
#
_entry.id   AF-A0A2N4UF79-F1
#
_cell.length_a   1.000
_cell.length_b   1.000
_cell.length_c   1.000
_cell.angle_alpha   90.00
_cell.angle_beta   90.00
_cell.angle_gamma   90.00
#
_symmetry.space_group_name_H-M   'P 1'
#
loop_
_entity.id
_entity.type
_entity.pdbx_description
1 polymer ?
#
loop_
_entity_poly.entity_id
_entity_poly.type
_entity_poly.pdbx_seq_one_letter_code
_entity_poly.pdbx_strand_id
1 'polypeptide(L)'
;MNAQKLHRLRSLRDGHPVHGRSSSLSRNRLRKRATNVSLPKDLLSEAKALQINISQAAEAGVVQATACTRSERWLAENQEAIESSNAFVGKYGLPLTKYRMF
;
A
#
# COMPACT_ATOMS: atom_id res chain seq x y z
N MET A 1 -0.40 -25.14 40.93
CA MET A 1 -1.18 -26.20 40.25
C MET A 1 -1.81 -25.54 39.03
N ASN A 2 -1.59 -25.93 37.78
CA ASN A 2 -1.56 -27.29 37.26
C ASN A 2 -0.53 -27.46 36.13
N ALA A 3 0.10 -28.63 36.15
CA ALA A 3 1.17 -29.08 35.29
C ALA A 3 0.59 -29.76 34.05
N GLN A 4 0.92 -29.24 32.87
CA GLN A 4 0.78 -29.93 31.59
C GLN A 4 1.76 -29.29 30.60
N LYS A 5 3.03 -29.32 31.00
CA LYS A 5 4.20 -29.02 30.19
C LYS A 5 5.08 -30.27 30.26
N LEU A 6 5.57 -30.70 29.10
CA LEU A 6 6.59 -31.74 28.85
C LEU A 6 6.08 -33.18 28.74
N HIS A 7 5.95 -33.68 27.51
CA HIS A 7 6.81 -34.79 26.99
C HIS A 7 6.29 -35.32 25.64
N ARG A 8 7.01 -35.03 24.55
CA ARG A 8 7.29 -35.95 23.41
C ARG A 8 8.28 -35.24 22.47
N LEU A 9 9.58 -35.46 22.67
CA LEU A 9 10.43 -36.35 21.85
C LEU A 9 10.51 -35.86 20.39
N ARG A 10 11.52 -35.04 20.04
CA ARG A 10 12.78 -35.51 19.41
C ARG A 10 12.55 -36.70 18.47
N SER A 11 12.32 -36.43 17.19
CA SER A 11 12.83 -37.25 16.08
C SER A 11 12.66 -36.50 14.75
N LEU A 12 13.46 -36.89 13.75
CA LEU A 12 13.60 -36.35 12.39
C LEU A 12 14.44 -35.07 12.25
N ARG A 13 15.73 -35.25 12.51
CA ARG A 13 16.80 -34.47 11.89
C ARG A 13 17.29 -35.27 10.68
N ASP A 14 16.54 -35.25 9.59
CA ASP A 14 16.98 -35.77 8.30
C ASP A 14 17.08 -34.61 7.30
N GLY A 15 18.24 -34.55 6.63
CA GLY A 15 18.73 -33.40 5.90
C GLY A 15 17.81 -32.92 4.78
N HIS A 16 17.62 -31.61 4.73
CA HIS A 16 17.02 -30.95 3.57
C HIS A 16 18.13 -30.27 2.75
N PRO A 17 18.30 -30.60 1.47
CA PRO A 17 19.37 -30.05 0.65
C PRO A 17 19.10 -28.57 0.36
N VAL A 18 20.11 -27.72 0.59
CA VAL A 18 20.11 -26.28 0.28
C VAL A 18 20.32 -26.07 -1.21
N HIS A 19 19.30 -26.36 -2.03
CA HIS A 19 19.30 -25.92 -3.42
C HIS A 19 18.99 -24.42 -3.46
N GLY A 20 19.91 -23.66 -4.07
CA GLY A 20 19.82 -22.22 -4.24
C GLY A 20 18.50 -21.83 -4.90
N ARG A 21 17.71 -21.02 -4.18
CA ARG A 21 16.58 -20.31 -4.77
C ARG A 21 17.13 -19.14 -5.57
N SER A 22 17.49 -19.37 -6.83
CA SER A 22 17.31 -18.34 -7.85
C SER A 22 15.82 -18.06 -7.94
N SER A 23 15.33 -17.15 -7.10
CA SER A 23 14.00 -16.57 -7.25
C SER A 23 14.01 -15.75 -8.54
N SER A 24 13.77 -16.41 -9.67
CA SER A 24 13.25 -15.71 -10.84
C SER A 24 11.90 -15.16 -10.42
N LEU A 25 11.89 -13.89 -10.02
CA LEU A 25 10.65 -13.12 -9.94
C LEU A 25 10.16 -13.05 -11.38
N SER A 26 9.34 -14.03 -11.78
CA SER A 26 8.41 -13.86 -12.88
C SER A 26 7.66 -12.59 -12.54
N ARG A 27 8.04 -11.49 -13.21
CA ARG A 27 7.32 -10.23 -13.17
C ARG A 27 5.91 -10.57 -13.62
N ASN A 28 5.05 -10.86 -12.66
CA ASN A 28 3.63 -10.91 -12.85
C ASN A 28 3.26 -9.47 -13.23
N ARG A 29 3.40 -9.15 -14.52
CA ARG A 29 2.86 -7.93 -15.12
C ARG A 29 1.38 -8.02 -14.81
N LEU A 30 0.98 -7.33 -13.74
CA LEU A 30 -0.39 -7.22 -13.26
C LEU A 30 -1.27 -7.22 -14.50
N ARG A 31 -2.12 -8.24 -14.63
CA ARG A 31 -2.90 -8.48 -15.85
C ARG A 31 -3.77 -7.25 -16.09
N LYS A 32 -3.30 -6.33 -16.93
CA LYS A 32 -4.03 -5.10 -17.28
C LYS A 32 -5.26 -5.53 -18.06
N ARG A 33 -6.44 -5.25 -17.54
CA ARG A 33 -7.68 -5.40 -18.30
C ARG A 33 -7.82 -4.17 -19.19
N ALA A 34 -7.99 -4.40 -20.49
CA ALA A 34 -8.39 -3.33 -21.38
C ALA A 34 -9.82 -2.92 -21.02
N THR A 35 -9.97 -1.67 -20.58
CA THR A 35 -11.27 -1.06 -20.31
C THR A 35 -11.52 -0.06 -21.42
N ASN A 36 -12.60 -0.22 -22.18
CA ASN A 36 -12.96 0.74 -23.21
C ASN A 36 -13.47 2.02 -22.54
N VAL A 37 -12.83 3.16 -22.82
CA VAL A 37 -13.16 4.45 -22.22
C VAL A 37 -13.53 5.42 -23.34
N SER A 38 -14.69 6.06 -23.24
CA SER A 38 -15.08 7.13 -24.18
C SER A 38 -14.54 8.47 -23.69
N LEU A 39 -13.75 9.13 -24.54
CA LEU A 39 -13.18 10.45 -24.30
C LEU A 39 -13.57 11.41 -25.43
N PRO A 40 -13.60 12.74 -25.19
CA PRO A 40 -13.87 13.73 -26.22
C PRO A 40 -12.90 13.61 -27.39
N LYS A 41 -13.40 13.76 -28.63
CA LYS A 41 -12.58 13.64 -29.84
C LYS A 41 -11.48 14.70 -29.90
N ASP A 42 -11.75 15.92 -29.44
CA ASP A 42 -10.78 17.02 -29.47
C ASP A 42 -9.58 16.73 -28.56
N LEU A 43 -9.84 16.22 -27.36
CA LEU A 43 -8.82 15.78 -26.41
C LEU A 43 -7.97 14.63 -26.96
N LEU A 44 -8.59 13.68 -27.67
CA LEU A 44 -7.87 12.56 -28.31
C LEU A 44 -6.98 13.03 -29.45
N SER A 45 -7.45 14.00 -30.25
CA SER A 45 -6.68 14.59 -31.34
C SER A 45 -5.48 15.37 -30.79
N GLU A 46 -5.68 16.15 -29.74
CA GLU A 46 -4.62 16.89 -29.04
C GLU A 46 -3.59 15.93 -28.41
N ALA A 47 -4.05 14.90 -27.69
CA ALA A 47 -3.17 13.89 -27.11
C ALA A 47 -2.34 13.16 -28.16
N LYS A 48 -2.92 12.85 -29.33
CA LYS A 48 -2.19 12.26 -30.46
C LYS A 48 -1.16 13.23 -31.04
N ALA A 49 -1.51 14.50 -31.22
CA ALA A 49 -0.59 15.52 -31.71
C ALA A 49 0.61 15.71 -30.77
N LEU A 50 0.38 15.59 -29.46
CA LEU A 50 1.39 15.69 -28.41
C LEU A 50 2.09 14.35 -28.11
N GLN A 51 1.80 13.27 -28.85
CA GLN A 51 2.32 11.92 -28.64
C GLN A 51 2.14 11.38 -27.20
N ILE A 52 1.05 11.80 -26.53
CA ILE A 52 0.75 11.36 -25.17
C ILE A 52 0.23 9.92 -25.19
N ASN A 53 0.76 9.08 -24.32
CA ASN A 53 0.26 7.74 -24.11
C ASN A 53 -1.02 7.77 -23.26
N ILE A 54 -2.17 7.82 -23.93
CA ILE A 54 -3.49 7.95 -23.30
C ILE A 54 -3.74 6.87 -22.25
N SER A 55 -3.33 5.63 -22.53
CA SER A 55 -3.48 4.51 -21.58
C SER A 55 -2.70 4.74 -20.28
N GLN A 56 -1.48 5.26 -20.39
CA GLN A 56 -0.66 5.58 -19.22
C GLN A 56 -1.20 6.78 -18.45
N ALA A 57 -1.66 7.82 -19.16
CA ALA A 57 -2.26 9.00 -18.55
C ALA A 57 -3.57 8.66 -17.81
N ALA A 58 -4.41 7.81 -18.42
CA ALA A 58 -5.63 7.30 -17.81
C ALA A 58 -5.33 6.46 -16.57
N GLU A 59 -4.33 5.57 -16.62
CA GLU A 59 -3.88 4.79 -15.46
C GLU A 59 -3.45 5.70 -14.31
N ALA A 60 -2.62 6.72 -14.59
CA ALA A 60 -2.20 7.69 -13.58
C ALA A 60 -3.39 8.47 -12.99
N GLY A 61 -4.33 8.91 -13.82
CA GLY A 61 -5.53 9.61 -13.37
C GLY A 61 -6.41 8.75 -12.46
N VAL A 62 -6.62 7.47 -12.80
CA VAL A 62 -7.39 6.54 -11.96
C VAL A 62 -6.68 6.26 -10.63
N VAL A 63 -5.35 6.11 -10.64
CA VAL A 63 -4.57 5.94 -9.41
C VAL A 63 -4.72 7.15 -8.48
N GLN A 64 -4.61 8.36 -9.03
CA GLN A 64 -4.77 9.59 -8.26
C GLN A 64 -6.20 9.75 -7.71
N ALA A 65 -7.22 9.53 -8.55
CA ALA A 65 -8.61 9.64 -8.13
C ALA A 65 -8.94 8.63 -7.01
N THR A 66 -8.51 7.37 -7.16
CA THR A 66 -8.75 6.34 -6.14
C THR A 66 -7.99 6.62 -4.84
N ALA A 67 -6.76 7.14 -4.91
CA ALA A 67 -6.01 7.57 -3.74
C ALA A 67 -6.70 8.72 -3.01
N CYS A 68 -7.14 9.75 -3.75
CA CYS A 68 -7.87 10.89 -3.20
C CYS A 68 -9.14 10.44 -2.47
N THR A 69 -10.03 9.71 -3.15
CA THR A 69 -11.27 9.22 -2.54
C THR A 69 -11.02 8.30 -1.35
N ARG A 70 -9.99 7.46 -1.40
CA ARG A 70 -9.64 6.60 -0.27
C ARG A 70 -9.14 7.42 0.91
N SER A 71 -8.32 8.44 0.65
CA SER A 71 -7.82 9.34 1.69
C SER A 71 -8.94 10.15 2.33
N GLU A 72 -9.90 10.65 1.55
CA GLU A 72 -11.08 11.37 2.03
C GLU A 72 -11.96 10.48 2.92
N ARG A 73 -12.22 9.24 2.48
CA ARG A 73 -12.96 8.27 3.30
C ARG A 73 -12.22 7.94 4.59
N TRP A 74 -10.91 7.72 4.51
CA TRP A 74 -10.11 7.46 5.68
C TRP A 74 -10.11 8.65 6.64
N LEU A 75 -10.01 9.88 6.13
CA LEU A 75 -10.10 11.11 6.93
C LEU A 75 -11.46 11.21 7.63
N ALA A 76 -12.56 10.96 6.92
CA ALA A 76 -13.90 10.96 7.52
C ALA A 76 -14.06 9.90 8.62
N GLU A 77 -13.54 8.69 8.40
CA GLU A 77 -13.60 7.59 9.38
C GLU A 77 -12.66 7.80 10.57
N ASN A 78 -11.54 8.50 10.38
CA ASN A 78 -10.52 8.69 11.41
C ASN A 78 -10.58 10.09 12.03
N GLN A 79 -11.59 10.89 11.70
CA GLN A 79 -11.69 12.27 12.16
C GLN A 79 -11.72 12.36 13.69
N GLU A 80 -12.53 11.54 14.36
CA GLU A 80 -12.59 11.50 15.83
C GLU A 80 -11.25 11.05 16.46
N ALA A 81 -10.56 10.09 15.84
CA ALA A 81 -9.27 9.61 16.31
C ALA A 81 -8.17 10.68 16.16
N ILE A 82 -8.20 11.40 15.04
CA ILE A 82 -7.29 12.52 14.76
C ILE A 82 -7.57 13.68 15.72
N GLU A 83 -8.84 14.04 15.94
CA GLU A 83 -9.22 15.11 16.87
C GLU A 83 -8.84 14.77 18.32
N SER A 84 -9.07 13.54 18.77
CA SER A 84 -8.64 13.06 20.09
C SER A 84 -7.11 13.09 20.24
N SER A 85 -6.38 12.65 19.21
CA SER A 85 -4.92 12.71 19.18
C SER A 85 -4.40 14.15 19.20
N ASN A 86 -5.02 15.04 18.43
CA ASN A 86 -4.70 16.47 18.38
C ASN A 86 -4.99 17.16 19.72
N ALA A 87 -6.12 16.85 20.36
CA ALA A 87 -6.47 17.37 21.68
C ALA A 87 -5.46 16.89 22.75
N PHE A 88 -5.01 15.64 22.67
CA PHE A 88 -3.97 15.12 23.54
C PHE A 88 -2.63 15.83 23.32
N VAL A 89 -2.21 16.05 22.08
CA VAL A 89 -0.99 16.82 21.77
C VAL A 89 -1.11 18.28 22.21
N GLY A 90 -2.27 18.92 22.06
CA GLY A 90 -2.51 20.28 22.52
C GLY A 90 -2.44 20.41 24.05
N LYS A 91 -2.93 19.40 24.77
CA LYS A 91 -2.97 19.40 26.24
C LYS A 91 -1.66 18.96 26.89
N TYR A 92 -0.95 17.99 26.30
CA TYR A 92 0.24 17.36 26.88
C TYR A 92 1.54 17.70 26.14
N GLY A 93 1.45 18.47 25.05
CA GLY A 93 2.56 18.74 24.16
C GLY A 93 2.95 17.50 23.34
N LEU A 94 3.93 17.66 22.47
CA LEU A 94 4.48 16.56 21.68
C LEU A 94 5.29 15.62 22.62
N PRO A 95 4.86 14.35 22.83
CA PRO A 95 5.42 13.47 23.86
C PRO A 95 6.92 13.21 23.72
N LEU A 96 7.43 13.33 22.49
CA LEU A 96 8.81 13.01 22.12
C LEU A 96 9.69 14.25 21.90
N THR A 97 9.18 15.47 22.12
CA THR A 97 9.98 16.70 21.97
C THR A 97 11.23 16.70 22.86
N LYS A 98 11.14 16.09 24.05
CA LYS A 98 12.26 15.94 24.98
C LYS A 98 13.41 15.03 24.51
N TYR A 99 13.25 14.31 23.40
CA TYR A 99 14.28 13.43 22.83
C TYR A 99 14.74 13.87 21.43
N ARG A 100 14.30 15.04 20.95
CA ARG A 100 14.73 15.56 19.66
C ARG A 100 16.14 16.14 19.79
N MET A 101 17.15 15.35 19.44
CA MET A 101 18.53 15.81 19.24
C MET A 101 18.66 16.44 17.85
N PHE A 102 19.26 17.63 17.78
CA PHE A 102 19.59 18.38 16.57
C PHE A 102 21.04 18.13 16.15
#